data_AF-A0A3R6A138-F1
#
_entry.id   AF-A0A3R6A138-F1
#
_cell.length_a   1.000
_cell.length_b   1.000
_cell.length_c   1.000
_cell.angle_alpha   90.00
_cell.angle_beta   90.00
_cell.angle_gamma   90.00
#
_symmetry.space_group_name_H-M   'P 1'
#
loop_
_entity.id
_entity.type
_entity.pdbx_description
1 polymer ?
#
loop_
_entity_poly.entity_id
_entity_poly.type
_entity_poly.pdbx_seq_one_letter_code
_entity_poly.pdbx_strand_id
1 'polypeptide(L)'
;MWDKVRKRIVDACDVMDMVMAAVVVIGIVIAVIGIFPQIGELWRHREEMVAFLEFLDAVLGVVIGVEFLKMLCKPNTANIIEALIFVIARHMIVQTTTAGEDLVSVISICMLFLFRRFMLATKPDKEHHVPNIFKAIKIAQSPEFQEALKETEEHETISQDEK
;
A
#
# COMPACT_ATOMS: atom_id res chain seq x y z
N MET A 1 8.92 -29.56 10.50
CA MET A 1 7.45 -29.65 10.29
C MET A 1 6.80 -28.27 10.20
N TRP A 2 7.19 -27.31 11.05
CA TRP A 2 6.73 -25.92 11.02
C TRP A 2 6.88 -25.20 9.67
N ASP A 3 7.95 -25.48 8.93
CA ASP A 3 8.17 -24.84 7.62
C ASP A 3 7.18 -25.30 6.55
N LYS A 4 6.73 -26.56 6.62
CA LYS A 4 5.68 -27.10 5.73
C LYS A 4 4.32 -26.48 6.03
N VAL A 5 4.01 -26.26 7.31
CA VAL A 5 2.76 -25.61 7.75
C VAL A 5 2.77 -24.14 7.36
N ARG A 6 3.87 -23.42 7.61
CA ARG A 6 4.03 -22.02 7.18
C ARG A 6 3.86 -21.89 5.67
N LYS A 7 4.49 -22.76 4.89
CA LYS A 7 4.39 -22.74 3.43
C LYS A 7 2.97 -23.02 2.93
N ARG A 8 2.27 -23.97 3.54
CA ARG A 8 0.85 -24.26 3.25
C ARG A 8 -0.08 -23.08 3.56
N ILE A 9 0.17 -22.37 4.67
CA ILE A 9 -0.63 -21.20 5.06
C ILE A 9 -0.43 -20.05 4.08
N VAL A 10 0.82 -19.78 3.68
CA VAL A 10 1.14 -18.72 2.71
C VAL A 10 0.52 -19.03 1.34
N ASP A 11 0.69 -20.26 0.82
CA ASP A 11 0.04 -20.68 -0.44
C ASP A 11 -1.48 -20.53 -0.36
N ALA A 12 -2.10 -20.89 0.77
CA ALA A 12 -3.54 -20.76 0.95
C ALA A 12 -3.99 -19.30 0.99
N CYS A 13 -3.22 -18.42 1.64
CA CYS A 13 -3.45 -16.98 1.62
C CYS A 13 -3.38 -16.42 0.19
N ASP A 14 -2.35 -16.77 -0.57
CA ASP A 14 -2.17 -16.29 -1.94
C ASP A 14 -3.32 -16.73 -2.86
N VAL A 15 -3.81 -17.97 -2.70
CA VAL A 15 -4.99 -18.46 -3.42
C VAL A 15 -6.25 -17.70 -3.02
N MET A 16 -6.44 -17.42 -1.73
CA MET A 16 -7.60 -16.64 -1.26
C MET A 16 -7.57 -15.20 -1.77
N ASP A 17 -6.41 -14.56 -1.79
CA ASP A 17 -6.23 -13.21 -2.34
C ASP A 17 -6.58 -13.17 -3.83
N MET A 18 -6.14 -14.18 -4.60
CA MET A 18 -6.47 -14.28 -6.02
C MET A 18 -7.97 -14.49 -6.26
N VAL A 19 -8.62 -15.34 -5.45
CA VAL A 19 -10.07 -15.58 -5.54
C VAL A 19 -10.86 -14.33 -5.17
N MET A 20 -10.51 -13.64 -4.09
CA MET A 20 -11.17 -12.39 -3.70
C MET A 20 -10.99 -11.31 -4.77
N ALA A 21 -9.78 -11.13 -5.29
CA ALA A 21 -9.51 -10.19 -6.37
C ALA A 21 -10.38 -10.48 -7.60
N ALA A 22 -10.48 -11.76 -8.00
CA ALA A 22 -11.33 -12.16 -9.13
C ALA A 22 -12.81 -11.84 -8.91
N VAL A 23 -13.35 -12.14 -7.71
CA VAL A 23 -14.75 -11.83 -7.36
C VAL A 23 -15.02 -10.33 -7.41
N VAL A 24 -14.10 -9.52 -6.86
CA VAL A 24 -14.25 -8.06 -6.86
C VAL A 24 -14.16 -7.50 -8.29
N VAL A 25 -13.26 -8.00 -9.13
CA VAL A 25 -13.17 -7.62 -10.55
C VAL A 25 -14.48 -7.90 -11.28
N ILE A 26 -15.06 -9.10 -11.09
CA ILE A 26 -16.36 -9.45 -11.69
C ILE A 26 -17.44 -8.48 -11.21
N GLY A 27 -17.49 -8.18 -9.91
CA GLY A 27 -18.43 -7.20 -9.34
C GLY A 27 -18.28 -5.81 -9.95
N ILE A 28 -17.06 -5.33 -10.13
CA ILE A 28 -16.77 -4.04 -10.78
C ILE A 28 -17.26 -4.04 -12.23
N VAL A 29 -17.00 -5.11 -13.00
CA VAL A 29 -17.45 -5.21 -14.39
C VAL A 29 -18.97 -5.17 -14.47
N ILE A 30 -19.67 -5.92 -13.61
CA ILE A 30 -21.14 -5.89 -13.54
C ILE A 30 -21.65 -4.48 -13.20
N ALA A 31 -21.04 -3.82 -12.21
CA ALA A 31 -21.41 -2.47 -11.81
C ALA A 31 -21.20 -1.45 -12.95
N VAL A 32 -20.08 -1.54 -13.68
CA VAL A 32 -19.81 -0.69 -14.86
C VAL A 32 -20.86 -0.90 -15.95
N ILE A 33 -21.26 -2.15 -16.22
CA ILE A 33 -22.34 -2.45 -17.17
C ILE A 33 -23.68 -1.87 -16.69
N GLY A 34 -23.93 -1.89 -15.38
CA GLY A 34 -25.12 -1.33 -14.75
C GLY A 34 -25.25 0.20 -14.84
N ILE A 35 -24.17 0.93 -15.09
CA ILE A 35 -24.20 2.40 -15.22
C ILE A 35 -24.80 2.85 -16.56
N PHE A 36 -24.65 2.06 -17.64
CA PHE A 36 -25.14 2.42 -18.97
C PHE A 36 -26.63 2.80 -19.05
N PRO A 37 -27.59 2.05 -18.46
CA PRO A 37 -29.00 2.44 -18.48
C PRO A 37 -29.25 3.78 -17.76
N GLN A 38 -28.53 4.05 -16.65
CA GLN A 38 -28.68 5.27 -15.87
C GLN A 38 -28.24 6.52 -16.64
N ILE A 39 -27.22 6.40 -17.50
CA ILE A 39 -26.80 7.49 -18.41
C ILE A 39 -27.93 7.86 -19.38
N GLY A 40 -28.64 6.85 -19.91
CA GLY A 40 -29.78 7.07 -20.80
C GLY A 40 -30.96 7.74 -20.10
N GLU A 41 -31.18 7.38 -18.83
CA GLU A 41 -32.23 7.95 -17.99
C GLU A 41 -31.92 9.39 -17.56
N LEU A 42 -30.66 9.66 -17.18
CA LEU A 42 -30.15 10.99 -16.86
C LEU A 42 -30.23 11.94 -18.06
N TRP A 43 -29.96 11.45 -19.27
CA TRP A 43 -30.10 12.24 -20.50
C TRP A 43 -31.57 12.65 -20.76
N ARG A 44 -32.51 11.82 -20.34
CA ARG A 44 -33.95 11.98 -20.59
C ARG A 44 -34.66 12.79 -19.51
N HIS A 45 -34.24 12.68 -18.25
CA HIS A 45 -34.80 13.41 -17.09
C HIS A 45 -33.82 14.43 -16.49
N ARG A 46 -33.11 15.15 -17.37
CA ARG A 46 -32.00 16.05 -17.02
C ARG A 46 -32.30 17.22 -16.06
N GLU A 47 -33.57 17.45 -15.71
CA GLU A 47 -33.96 18.43 -14.68
C GLU A 47 -34.20 17.80 -13.29
N GLU A 48 -34.24 16.47 -13.19
CA GLU A 48 -34.45 15.76 -11.94
C GLU A 48 -33.13 15.52 -11.21
N MET A 49 -32.92 16.26 -10.12
CA MET A 49 -31.74 16.13 -9.24
C MET A 49 -31.56 14.69 -8.72
N VAL A 50 -32.66 13.94 -8.60
CA VAL A 50 -32.68 12.55 -8.13
C VAL A 50 -31.94 11.62 -9.09
N ALA A 51 -32.19 11.71 -10.40
CA ALA A 51 -31.52 10.88 -11.41
C ALA A 51 -30.01 11.14 -11.45
N PHE A 52 -29.58 12.37 -11.18
CA PHE A 52 -28.17 12.73 -11.10
C PHE A 52 -27.48 12.12 -9.86
N LEU A 53 -28.16 12.14 -8.70
CA LEU A 53 -27.64 11.52 -7.47
C LEU A 53 -27.53 10.00 -7.60
N GLU A 54 -28.50 9.33 -8.23
CA GLU A 54 -28.44 7.89 -8.50
C GLU A 54 -27.28 7.52 -9.44
N PHE A 55 -27.06 8.32 -10.50
CA PHE A 55 -25.91 8.14 -11.38
C PHE A 55 -24.59 8.34 -10.64
N LEU A 56 -24.46 9.40 -9.84
CA LEU A 56 -23.27 9.63 -9.01
C LEU A 56 -23.05 8.47 -8.03
N ASP A 57 -24.11 7.95 -7.43
CA ASP A 57 -24.01 6.83 -6.49
C ASP A 57 -23.40 5.59 -7.12
N ALA A 58 -23.85 5.25 -8.34
CA ALA A 58 -23.34 4.12 -9.10
C ALA A 58 -21.87 4.32 -9.52
N VAL A 59 -21.53 5.52 -10.02
CA VAL A 59 -20.15 5.85 -10.41
C VAL A 59 -19.20 5.84 -9.21
N LEU A 60 -19.59 6.48 -8.10
CA LEU A 60 -18.81 6.47 -6.86
C LEU A 60 -18.71 5.05 -6.30
N GLY A 61 -19.75 4.22 -6.42
CA GLY A 61 -19.70 2.80 -6.06
C GLY A 61 -18.63 2.03 -6.83
N VAL A 62 -18.51 2.24 -8.15
CA VAL A 62 -17.45 1.65 -8.98
C VAL A 62 -16.07 2.12 -8.55
N VAL A 63 -15.89 3.41 -8.28
CA VAL A 63 -14.59 3.95 -7.84
C VAL A 63 -14.19 3.36 -6.47
N ILE A 64 -15.14 3.14 -5.55
CA ILE A 64 -14.87 2.44 -4.27
C ILE A 64 -14.39 1.03 -4.57
N GLY A 65 -15.08 0.31 -5.46
CA GLY A 65 -14.72 -1.05 -5.83
C GLY A 65 -13.30 -1.14 -6.40
N VAL A 66 -12.90 -0.20 -7.26
CA VAL A 66 -11.55 -0.16 -7.85
C VAL A 66 -10.48 0.13 -6.79
N GLU A 67 -10.71 1.08 -5.88
CA GLU A 67 -9.78 1.35 -4.78
C GLU A 67 -9.68 0.16 -3.81
N PHE A 68 -10.81 -0.49 -3.54
CA PHE A 68 -10.84 -1.71 -2.74
C PHE A 68 -10.05 -2.85 -3.41
N LEU A 69 -10.15 -3.03 -4.72
CA LEU A 69 -9.35 -4.00 -5.46
C LEU A 69 -7.85 -3.72 -5.34
N LYS A 70 -7.42 -2.46 -5.47
CA LYS A 70 -6.01 -2.07 -5.24
C LYS A 70 -5.56 -2.36 -3.81
N MET A 71 -6.44 -2.15 -2.83
CA MET A 71 -6.19 -2.46 -1.43
C MET A 71 -6.07 -3.97 -1.18
N LEU A 72 -6.88 -4.81 -1.83
CA LEU A 72 -6.79 -6.27 -1.71
C LEU A 72 -5.51 -6.83 -2.34
N CYS A 73 -5.18 -6.39 -3.56
CA CYS A 73 -3.99 -6.88 -4.27
C CYS A 73 -2.68 -6.46 -3.60
N LYS A 74 -2.65 -5.29 -2.96
CA LYS A 74 -1.47 -4.81 -2.25
C LYS A 74 -1.88 -3.90 -1.09
N PRO A 75 -2.15 -4.47 0.09
CA PRO A 75 -2.56 -3.67 1.24
C PRO A 75 -1.41 -2.77 1.67
N ASN A 76 -1.60 -1.47 1.48
CA ASN A 76 -0.71 -0.41 1.95
C ASN A 76 -1.55 0.55 2.77
N THR A 77 -1.09 0.92 3.96
CA THR A 77 -1.86 1.80 4.85
C THR A 77 -2.25 3.12 4.18
N ALA A 78 -1.47 3.62 3.22
CA ALA A 78 -1.86 4.77 2.39
C ALA A 78 -3.13 4.47 1.57
N ASN A 79 -3.13 3.36 0.82
CA ASN A 79 -4.26 2.92 -0.02
C ASN A 79 -5.51 2.63 0.83
N ILE A 80 -5.33 2.07 2.03
CA ILE A 80 -6.44 1.79 2.96
C ILE A 80 -7.12 3.09 3.39
N ILE A 81 -6.33 4.09 3.80
CA ILE A 81 -6.88 5.38 4.24
C ILE A 81 -7.57 6.12 3.09
N GLU A 82 -6.99 6.08 1.88
CA GLU A 82 -7.59 6.68 0.68
C GLU A 82 -8.94 6.04 0.33
N ALA A 83 -9.03 4.71 0.38
CA ALA A 83 -10.28 3.99 0.19
C ALA A 83 -11.33 4.34 1.27
N LEU A 84 -10.93 4.44 2.54
CA LEU A 84 -11.83 4.81 3.64
C LEU A 84 -12.39 6.23 3.49
N ILE A 85 -11.55 7.20 3.13
CA ILE A 85 -12.00 8.59 2.89
C ILE A 85 -13.03 8.61 1.75
N PHE A 86 -12.78 7.86 0.68
CA PHE A 86 -13.68 7.80 -0.47
C PHE A 86 -15.04 7.17 -0.14
N VAL A 87 -15.06 6.13 0.71
CA VAL A 87 -16.30 5.50 1.19
C VAL A 87 -17.13 6.48 2.03
N ILE A 88 -16.50 7.19 2.97
CA ILE A 88 -17.19 8.17 3.82
C ILE A 88 -17.72 9.34 2.96
N ALA A 89 -16.91 9.80 2.00
CA ALA A 89 -17.30 10.90 1.12
C ALA A 89 -18.51 10.53 0.23
N ARG A 90 -18.56 9.33 -0.35
CA ARG A 90 -19.73 8.88 -1.13
C ARG A 90 -21.00 8.89 -0.29
N HIS A 91 -20.92 8.36 0.94
CA HIS A 91 -22.09 8.30 1.83
C HIS A 91 -22.64 9.70 2.12
N MET A 92 -21.76 10.70 2.27
CA MET A 92 -22.13 12.11 2.49
C MET A 92 -22.72 12.79 1.24
N ILE A 93 -22.28 12.44 0.02
CA ILE A 93 -22.76 13.08 -1.22
C ILE A 93 -24.12 12.54 -1.65
N VAL A 94 -24.35 11.23 -1.47
CA VAL A 94 -25.53 10.56 -2.04
C VAL A 94 -26.70 10.55 -1.06
N GLN A 95 -26.45 10.43 0.25
CA GLN A 95 -27.53 10.42 1.22
C GLN A 95 -27.83 11.84 1.69
N THR A 96 -29.12 12.14 1.86
CA THR A 96 -29.55 13.37 2.54
C THR A 96 -29.31 13.21 4.04
N THR A 97 -28.09 13.49 4.46
CA THR A 97 -27.66 13.51 5.85
C THR A 97 -28.11 14.80 6.54
N THR A 98 -28.34 14.72 7.85
CA THR A 98 -28.59 15.90 8.66
C THR A 98 -27.27 16.66 8.86
N ALA A 99 -27.30 17.99 9.04
CA ALA A 99 -26.10 18.79 9.28
C ALA A 99 -25.17 18.25 10.40
N GLY A 100 -25.72 17.56 11.40
CA GLY A 100 -24.93 16.88 12.43
C GLY A 100 -24.18 15.64 11.94
N GLU A 101 -24.77 14.85 11.05
CA GLU A 101 -24.14 13.67 10.45
C GLU A 101 -23.02 14.05 9.47
N ASP A 102 -23.21 15.14 8.73
CA ASP A 102 -22.17 15.74 7.89
C ASP A 102 -20.98 16.20 8.73
N LEU A 103 -21.25 16.86 9.86
CA LEU A 103 -20.20 17.30 10.78
C LEU A 103 -19.39 16.11 11.31
N VAL A 104 -20.06 15.02 11.71
CA VAL A 104 -19.40 13.79 12.18
C VAL A 104 -18.58 13.12 11.06
N SER A 105 -19.09 13.14 9.83
CA SER A 105 -18.39 12.60 8.66
C SER A 105 -17.14 13.41 8.33
N VAL A 106 -17.23 14.74 8.34
CA VAL A 106 -16.08 15.64 8.16
C VAL A 106 -15.05 15.47 9.27
N ILE A 107 -15.48 15.39 10.54
CA ILE A 107 -14.59 15.12 11.67
C ILE A 107 -13.89 13.75 11.51
N SER A 108 -14.61 12.72 11.04
CA SER A 108 -14.02 11.41 10.78
C SER A 108 -12.96 11.46 9.69
N ILE A 109 -13.23 12.14 8.56
CA ILE A 109 -12.24 12.32 7.48
C ILE A 109 -11.01 13.08 8.01
N CYS A 110 -11.20 14.13 8.80
CA CYS A 110 -10.13 14.87 9.45
C CYS A 110 -9.29 13.98 10.37
N MET A 111 -9.91 13.15 11.20
CA MET A 111 -9.22 12.20 12.07
C MET A 111 -8.43 11.16 11.26
N LEU A 112 -9.00 10.59 10.21
CA LEU A 112 -8.29 9.67 9.30
C LEU A 112 -7.06 10.33 8.66
N PHE A 113 -7.17 11.60 8.29
CA PHE A 113 -6.05 12.37 7.74
C PHE A 113 -4.96 12.64 8.79
N LEU A 114 -5.35 12.91 10.04
CA LEU A 114 -4.41 13.01 11.16
C LEU A 114 -3.72 11.66 11.41
N PHE A 115 -4.44 10.56 11.44
CA PHE A 115 -3.84 9.22 11.55
C PHE A 115 -2.86 8.95 10.42
N ARG A 116 -3.19 9.32 9.17
CA ARG A 116 -2.26 9.24 8.03
C ARG A 116 -0.99 10.05 8.31
N ARG A 117 -1.13 11.30 8.75
CA ARG A 117 -0.02 12.20 9.10
C ARG A 117 0.86 11.59 10.20
N PHE A 118 0.27 11.06 11.27
CA PHE A 118 0.99 10.47 12.40
C PHE A 118 1.68 9.15 12.04
N MET A 119 1.03 8.30 11.25
CA MET A 119 1.60 7.01 10.84
C MET A 119 2.75 7.20 9.83
N LEU A 120 2.67 8.22 8.97
CA LEU A 120 3.77 8.59 8.08
C LEU A 120 4.92 9.24 8.84
N ALA A 121 4.64 10.06 9.86
CA ALA A 121 5.67 10.68 10.71
C ALA A 121 6.41 9.67 11.61
N THR A 122 5.81 8.51 11.88
CA THR A 122 6.41 7.44 12.69
C THR A 122 7.10 6.35 11.85
N LYS A 123 7.20 6.49 10.52
CA LYS A 123 8.23 5.77 9.76
C LYS A 123 9.54 6.54 9.93
N PRO A 124 10.46 6.14 10.84
CA PRO A 124 11.84 6.51 10.64
C PRO A 124 12.20 5.96 9.27
N ASP A 125 12.79 6.81 8.43
CA ASP A 125 13.48 6.39 7.23
C ASP A 125 14.49 5.32 7.65
N LYS A 126 14.09 4.05 7.54
CA LYS A 126 15.02 2.93 7.58
C LYS A 126 15.65 2.90 6.19
N GLU A 127 16.44 3.92 5.89
CA GLU A 127 17.69 3.68 5.21
C GLU A 127 18.40 2.61 6.04
N HIS A 128 18.26 1.36 5.62
CA HIS A 128 19.27 0.36 5.89
C HIS A 128 20.51 0.81 5.10
N HIS A 129 21.19 1.84 5.62
CA HIS A 129 22.61 2.02 5.44
C HIS A 129 23.23 0.86 6.20
N VAL A 130 23.25 -0.33 5.58
CA VAL A 130 24.03 -1.47 6.07
C VAL A 130 25.45 -0.93 6.24
N PRO A 131 25.97 -0.89 7.49
CA PRO A 131 27.21 -0.19 7.76
C PRO A 131 28.34 -0.80 6.93
N ASN A 132 29.31 0.04 6.61
CA ASN A 132 30.50 -0.19 5.79
C ASN A 132 31.34 -1.44 6.19
N ILE A 133 30.94 -2.16 7.25
CA ILE A 133 31.54 -3.40 7.74
C ILE A 133 31.51 -4.54 6.73
N PHE A 134 30.45 -4.73 5.94
CA PHE A 134 30.48 -5.83 4.95
C PHE A 134 31.48 -5.57 3.82
N LYS A 135 31.65 -4.29 3.45
CA LYS A 135 32.67 -3.86 2.48
C LYS A 135 34.07 -3.94 3.08
N ALA A 136 34.26 -3.53 4.34
CA ALA A 136 35.52 -3.64 5.06
C ALA A 136 35.94 -5.10 5.30
N ILE A 137 35.01 -5.99 5.65
CA ILE A 137 35.25 -7.44 5.78
C ILE A 137 35.63 -8.03 4.42
N LYS A 138 34.95 -7.64 3.34
CA LYS A 138 35.27 -8.09 1.99
C LYS A 138 36.64 -7.59 1.52
N ILE A 139 37.08 -6.40 1.94
CA ILE A 139 38.41 -5.85 1.66
C ILE A 139 39.48 -6.55 2.50
N ALA A 140 39.23 -6.80 3.79
CA ALA A 140 40.15 -7.54 4.66
C ALA A 140 40.34 -9.01 4.25
N GLN A 141 39.36 -9.57 3.55
CA GLN A 141 39.37 -10.94 3.02
C GLN A 141 39.83 -11.01 1.55
N SER A 142 40.19 -9.89 0.91
CA SER A 142 40.74 -9.93 -0.44
C SER A 142 42.16 -10.52 -0.42
N PRO A 143 42.53 -11.35 -1.41
CA PRO A 143 43.84 -11.98 -1.47
C PRO A 143 44.98 -10.95 -1.56
N GLU A 144 44.76 -9.82 -2.23
CA GLU A 144 45.73 -8.71 -2.33
C GLU A 144 46.06 -8.09 -0.96
N PHE A 145 45.08 -7.97 -0.06
CA PHE A 145 45.30 -7.39 1.27
C PHE A 145 46.05 -8.36 2.20
N GLN A 146 45.83 -9.67 2.06
CA GLN A 146 46.55 -10.70 2.79
C GLN A 146 48.02 -10.81 2.33
N GLU A 147 48.28 -10.64 1.03
CA GLU A 147 49.65 -10.57 0.50
C GLU A 147 50.38 -9.31 0.97
N ALA A 148 49.72 -8.14 0.96
CA ALA A 148 50.31 -6.91 1.46
C ALA A 148 50.63 -6.96 2.98
N LEU A 149 49.81 -7.65 3.77
CA LEU A 149 50.09 -7.91 5.19
C LEU A 149 51.30 -8.83 5.39
N LYS A 150 51.40 -9.89 4.56
CA LYS A 150 52.57 -10.80 4.59
C LYS A 150 53.87 -10.11 4.21
N GLU A 151 53.86 -9.26 3.18
CA GLU A 151 55.05 -8.47 2.81
C GLU A 151 55.46 -7.51 3.93
N THR A 152 54.51 -6.94 4.66
CA THR A 152 54.79 -6.01 5.76
C THR A 152 55.36 -6.73 6.99
N GLU A 153 54.86 -7.93 7.34
CA GLU A 153 55.40 -8.75 8.45
C GLU A 153 56.80 -9.32 8.14
N GLU A 154 57.08 -9.72 6.90
CA GLU A 154 58.44 -10.12 6.49
C GLU A 154 59.43 -8.96 6.56
N HIS A 155 59.02 -7.74 6.20
CA HIS A 155 59.90 -6.58 6.24
C HIS A 155 60.18 -6.07 7.67
N GLU A 156 59.26 -6.27 8.62
CA GLU A 156 59.46 -5.87 10.02
C GLU A 156 60.38 -6.84 10.78
N THR A 157 60.27 -8.15 10.51
CA THR A 157 61.14 -9.18 11.10
C THR A 157 62.61 -9.06 10.65
N ILE A 158 62.87 -8.62 9.42
CA ILE A 158 64.25 -8.38 8.92
C ILE A 158 64.91 -7.18 9.63
N SER A 159 64.13 -6.18 10.06
CA SER A 159 64.68 -4.99 10.74
C SER A 159 65.03 -5.18 12.22
N GLN A 160 64.50 -6.24 12.86
CA GLN A 160 64.80 -6.55 14.26
C GLN A 160 66.08 -7.37 14.46
N ASP A 161 66.63 -7.98 13.40
CA ASP A 161 67.89 -8.73 13.44
C ASP A 161 69.14 -7.84 13.18
N GLU A 162 68.96 -6.55 12.85
CA GLU A 162 70.04 -5.61 12.53
C GLU A 162 70.28 -4.53 13.61
N LYS A 163 69.96 -4.83 14.88
CA LYS A 163 70.32 -3.99 16.05
C LYS A 163 71.31 -4.66 16.99
#